data_AF-A0A3A9JX88-F1
#
_entry.id   AF-A0A3A9JX88-F1
#
_cell.length_a   1.000
_cell.length_b   1.000
_cell.length_c   1.000
_cell.angle_alpha   90.00
_cell.angle_beta   90.00
_cell.angle_gamma   90.00
#
_symmetry.space_group_name_H-M   'P 1'
#
loop_
_entity.id
_entity.type
_entity.pdbx_description
1 polymer ?
#
loop_
_entity_poly.entity_id
_entity_poly.type
_entity_poly.pdbx_seq_one_letter_code
_entity_poly.pdbx_strand_id
1 'polypeptide(L)'
;MERTQIYLTKVQKEKLKNLAKLNNMTMAECIREAINEYVEKDRMDKDIIIEKTFGLWKDRDDIGTDYIEKIRSSWNKRLEISE
;
A
#
# COMPACT_ATOMS: atom_id res chain seq x y z
N MET A 1 -20.77 1.09 -11.95
CA MET A 1 -19.84 0.20 -12.69
C MET A 1 -19.90 0.59 -14.16
N GLU A 2 -18.76 0.87 -14.77
CA GLU A 2 -18.65 1.12 -16.21
C GLU A 2 -18.20 -0.17 -16.93
N ARG A 3 -18.71 -0.41 -18.15
CA ARG A 3 -18.38 -1.62 -18.90
C ARG A 3 -17.06 -1.42 -19.65
N THR A 4 -16.06 -2.21 -19.29
CA THR A 4 -14.75 -2.21 -19.96
C THR A 4 -14.52 -3.54 -20.67
N GLN A 5 -14.00 -3.49 -21.90
CA GLN A 5 -13.53 -4.68 -22.62
C GLN A 5 -12.01 -4.74 -22.54
N ILE A 6 -11.49 -5.89 -22.12
CA ILE A 6 -10.04 -6.16 -22.04
C ILE A 6 -9.73 -7.46 -22.76
N TYR A 7 -8.58 -7.51 -23.41
CA TYR A 7 -8.09 -8.74 -24.05
C TYR A 7 -7.24 -9.52 -23.07
N LEU A 8 -7.53 -10.82 -22.95
CA LEU A 8 -6.76 -11.77 -22.16
C LEU A 8 -6.34 -12.92 -23.08
N THR A 9 -5.13 -13.42 -22.87
CA THR A 9 -4.71 -14.67 -23.49
C THR A 9 -5.58 -15.82 -22.97
N LYS A 10 -5.69 -16.91 -23.76
CA LYS A 10 -6.42 -18.12 -23.34
C LYS A 10 -5.91 -18.65 -22.00
N VAL A 11 -4.58 -18.65 -21.80
CA VAL A 11 -3.94 -19.13 -20.57
C VAL A 11 -4.31 -18.26 -19.37
N GLN A 12 -4.30 -16.93 -19.51
CA GLN A 12 -4.71 -16.02 -18.43
C GLN A 12 -6.18 -16.23 -18.05
N LYS A 13 -7.06 -16.38 -19.03
CA LYS A 13 -8.50 -16.60 -18.78
C LYS A 13 -8.75 -17.89 -18.02
N GLU A 14 -8.09 -18.99 -18.37
CA GLU A 14 -8.23 -20.26 -17.66
C GLU A 14 -7.66 -20.19 -16.23
N LYS A 15 -6.49 -19.58 -16.05
CA LYS A 15 -5.93 -19.35 -14.70
C LYS A 15 -6.88 -18.54 -13.83
N LEU A 16 -7.43 -17.46 -14.36
CA LEU A 16 -8.38 -16.60 -13.65
C LEU A 16 -9.67 -17.34 -13.30
N LYS A 17 -10.18 -18.18 -14.20
CA LYS A 17 -11.36 -19.02 -13.94
C LYS A 17 -11.12 -20.01 -12.79
N ASN A 18 -9.93 -20.61 -12.74
CA ASN A 18 -9.56 -21.52 -11.67
C ASN A 18 -9.41 -20.79 -10.33
N LEU A 19 -8.78 -19.61 -10.32
CA LEU A 19 -8.68 -18.78 -9.12
C LEU A 19 -10.05 -18.34 -8.59
N ALA A 20 -10.93 -17.88 -9.47
CA ALA A 20 -12.28 -17.49 -9.11
C ALA A 20 -13.05 -18.67 -8.46
N LYS A 21 -12.92 -19.89 -9.02
CA LYS A 21 -13.51 -21.09 -8.43
C LYS A 21 -12.94 -21.43 -7.05
N LEU A 22 -11.63 -21.37 -6.89
CA LEU A 22 -10.97 -21.65 -5.61
C LEU A 22 -11.42 -20.70 -4.50
N ASN A 23 -11.67 -19.44 -4.86
CA ASN A 23 -12.09 -18.40 -3.93
C ASN A 23 -13.61 -18.27 -3.79
N ASN A 24 -14.42 -19.14 -4.42
CA ASN A 24 -15.88 -19.03 -4.49
C ASN A 24 -16.38 -17.66 -4.99
N MET A 25 -15.66 -17.07 -5.94
CA MET A 25 -15.96 -15.76 -6.53
C MET A 25 -16.30 -15.89 -8.01
N THR A 26 -17.00 -14.90 -8.56
CA THR A 26 -17.11 -14.74 -10.00
C THR A 26 -15.80 -14.24 -10.60
N MET A 27 -15.59 -14.52 -11.89
CA MET A 27 -14.43 -14.00 -12.63
C MET A 27 -14.34 -12.47 -12.59
N ALA A 28 -15.49 -11.79 -12.62
CA ALA A 28 -15.55 -10.33 -12.58
C ALA A 28 -15.17 -9.79 -11.20
N GLU A 29 -15.55 -10.46 -10.11
CA GLU A 29 -15.13 -10.09 -8.75
C GLU A 29 -13.62 -10.26 -8.57
N CYS A 30 -13.08 -11.40 -9.00
CA CYS A 30 -11.64 -11.66 -8.95
C CYS A 30 -10.82 -10.62 -9.72
N ILE A 31 -11.28 -10.21 -10.92
CA ILE A 31 -10.63 -9.12 -11.68
C ILE A 31 -10.70 -7.81 -10.92
N ARG A 32 -11.86 -7.46 -10.33
CA ARG A 32 -12.01 -6.20 -9.60
C ARG A 32 -11.14 -6.15 -8.36
N GLU A 33 -11.07 -7.22 -7.59
CA GLU A 33 -10.18 -7.28 -6.42
C GLU A 33 -8.71 -7.14 -6.82
N ALA A 34 -8.28 -7.85 -7.87
CA ALA A 34 -6.91 -7.73 -8.36
C ALA A 34 -6.58 -6.30 -8.83
N ILE A 35 -7.51 -5.64 -9.53
CA ILE A 35 -7.34 -4.24 -9.93
C ILE A 35 -7.30 -3.32 -8.72
N ASN A 36 -8.19 -3.51 -7.74
CA ASN A 36 -8.19 -2.71 -6.52
C ASN A 36 -6.86 -2.86 -5.78
N GLU A 37 -6.36 -4.09 -5.60
CA GLU A 37 -5.07 -4.32 -4.95
C GLU A 37 -3.93 -3.67 -5.73
N TYR A 38 -3.96 -3.74 -7.07
CA TYR A 38 -2.96 -3.11 -7.91
C TYR A 38 -2.98 -1.57 -7.78
N VAL A 39 -4.17 -0.97 -7.79
CA VAL A 39 -4.34 0.49 -7.66
C VAL A 39 -4.05 0.97 -6.24
N GLU A 40 -4.42 0.23 -5.20
CA GLU A 40 -4.10 0.59 -3.82
C GLU A 40 -2.59 0.52 -3.55
N LYS A 41 -1.90 -0.47 -4.14
CA LYS A 41 -0.43 -0.52 -4.12
C LYS A 41 0.20 0.69 -4.82
N ASP A 42 -0.44 1.20 -5.86
CA ASP A 42 0.00 2.39 -6.60
C ASP A 42 -0.34 3.70 -5.85
N ARG A 43 -1.46 3.75 -5.12
CA ARG A 43 -1.86 4.92 -4.30
C ARG A 43 -0.91 5.19 -3.14
N MET A 44 -0.29 4.16 -2.60
CA MET A 44 0.84 4.31 -1.68
C MET A 44 2.13 4.46 -2.47
N ASP A 45 2.25 5.53 -3.24
CA ASP A 45 3.56 6.01 -3.62
C ASP A 45 4.22 6.49 -2.32
N LYS A 46 4.95 5.57 -1.70
CA LYS A 46 5.58 5.78 -0.39
C LYS A 46 6.45 7.02 -0.43
N ASP A 47 7.06 7.30 -1.58
CA ASP A 47 7.90 8.46 -1.79
C ASP A 47 7.08 9.75 -1.70
N ILE A 48 5.88 9.80 -2.29
CA ILE A 48 4.95 10.95 -2.14
C ILE A 48 4.48 11.12 -0.68
N ILE A 49 4.18 10.04 0.02
CA ILE A 49 3.77 10.12 1.44
C ILE A 49 4.93 10.59 2.31
N ILE A 50 6.14 10.08 2.08
CA ILE A 50 7.36 10.47 2.79
C ILE A 50 7.66 11.94 2.53
N GLU A 51 7.63 12.40 1.28
CA GLU A 51 7.81 13.82 0.94
C GLU A 51 6.76 14.70 1.62
N LYS A 52 5.48 14.33 1.57
CA LYS A 52 4.39 15.13 2.18
C LYS A 52 4.44 15.15 3.71
N THR A 53 5.01 14.13 4.33
CA THR A 53 5.14 14.04 5.79
C THR A 53 6.49 14.54 6.30
N PHE A 54 7.44 14.81 5.40
CA PHE A 54 8.75 15.34 5.76
C PHE A 54 8.61 16.71 6.42
N GLY A 55 9.03 16.81 7.68
CA GLY A 55 8.95 18.05 8.43
C GLY A 55 7.57 18.35 9.05
N LEU A 56 6.63 17.39 9.06
CA LEU A 56 5.28 17.56 9.65
C LEU A 56 5.30 18.09 11.10
N TRP A 57 6.37 17.83 11.86
CA TRP A 57 6.51 18.23 13.26
C TRP A 57 7.47 19.41 13.46
N LYS A 58 7.98 20.00 12.37
CA LYS A 58 8.95 21.11 12.43
C LYS A 58 8.33 22.39 12.98
N ASP A 59 7.08 22.66 12.61
CA ASP A 59 6.37 23.91 12.93
C ASP A 59 5.27 23.68 14.00
N ARG A 60 5.39 22.60 14.78
CA ARG A 60 4.46 22.30 15.88
C ARG A 60 5.00 22.84 17.20
N ASP A 61 4.45 23.96 17.62
CA ASP A 61 4.84 24.63 18.88
C ASP A 61 4.22 23.98 20.12
N ASP A 62 3.24 23.09 19.94
CA ASP A 62 2.54 22.38 21.01
C ASP A 62 3.26 21.11 21.49
N ILE A 63 4.30 20.68 20.76
CA ILE A 63 5.12 19.52 21.10
C ILE A 63 6.52 20.01 21.45
N GLY A 64 6.93 19.84 22.71
CA GLY A 64 8.28 20.23 23.14
C GLY A 64 9.37 19.51 22.34
N THR A 65 10.39 20.25 21.92
CA THR A 65 11.55 19.74 21.16
C THR A 65 12.22 18.55 21.84
N ASP A 66 12.35 18.59 23.17
CA ASP A 66 12.97 17.54 23.99
C ASP A 66 12.22 16.20 23.87
N TYR A 67 10.89 16.25 23.73
CA TYR A 67 10.06 15.07 23.56
C TYR A 67 10.31 14.41 22.19
N ILE A 68 10.44 15.23 21.13
CA ILE A 68 10.71 14.78 19.77
C ILE A 68 12.10 14.12 19.70
N GLU A 69 13.11 14.71 20.33
CA GLU A 69 14.47 14.17 20.37
C GLU A 69 14.56 12.85 21.14
N LYS A 70 13.83 12.73 22.24
CA LYS A 70 13.73 11.47 23.02
C LYS A 70 13.10 10.34 22.21
N ILE A 71 12.06 10.64 21.42
CA ILE A 71 11.46 9.66 20.52
C ILE A 71 12.48 9.25 19.45
N ARG A 72 13.11 10.19 18.75
CA ARG A 72 14.09 9.91 17.68
C ARG A 72 15.26 9.05 18.15
N SER A 73 15.86 9.42 19.28
CA SER A 73 16.97 8.65 19.89
C SER A 73 16.56 7.22 20.28
N SER A 74 15.33 7.02 20.77
CA SER A 74 14.83 5.68 21.10
C SER A 74 14.64 4.77 19.88
N TRP A 75 14.37 5.34 18.70
CA TRP A 75 14.23 4.59 17.45
C TRP A 75 15.60 4.17 16.90
N ASN A 76 16.58 5.08 16.91
CA ASN A 76 17.96 4.78 16.50
C ASN A 76 18.55 3.63 17.33
N LYS A 77 18.36 3.66 18.66
CA LYS A 77 18.82 2.60 19.55
C LYS A 77 18.16 1.24 19.26
N ARG A 78 16.92 1.21 18.75
CA ARG A 78 16.26 -0.05 18.37
C ARG A 78 16.78 -0.62 17.06
N LEU A 79 17.17 0.23 16.12
CA LEU A 79 17.76 -0.18 14.84
C LEU A 79 19.16 -0.78 15.06
N GLU A 80 19.96 -0.19 15.95
CA GLU A 80 21.29 -0.69 16.33
C GLU A 80 21.27 -2.05 17.06
N ILE A 81 20.13 -2.46 17.63
CA ILE A 81 19.97 -3.76 18.32
C ILE A 81 19.48 -4.85 17.36
N SER A 82 19.11 -4.49 16.13
CA SER A 82 18.58 -5.41 15.11
C SER A 82 19.58 -5.83 14.02
N GLU A 83 20.83 -5.40 14.11
CA GLU A 83 22.00 -5.91 13.36
C GLU A 83 22.82 -6.89 14.22
#